data_AF-A0A8X6HUN8-F1
#
_entry.id   AF-A0A8X6HUN8-F1
#
_cell.length_a   1.000
_cell.length_b   1.000
_cell.length_c   1.000
_cell.angle_alpha   90.00
_cell.angle_beta   90.00
_cell.angle_gamma   90.00
#
_symmetry.space_group_name_H-M   'P 1'
#
loop_
_entity.id
_entity.type
_entity.pdbx_description
1 polymer ?
#
loop_
_entity_poly.entity_id
_entity_poly.type
_entity_poly.pdbx_seq_one_letter_code
_entity_poly.pdbx_strand_id
1 'polypeptide(L)'
;MITCLEQRFCNAGSVADRKRSGRPSIVNTKVVDVETTLQKSSMEKSRKFAVQLGISPSLSAWRTARKLNFRQFKMHTVHEMKPPDFEKRLNFCKWFRLFLDTNGIRKLDNVFFPFSFFTDEA
;
A
#
# COMPACT_ATOMS: atom_id res chain seq x y z
N MET A 1 34.66 38.34 5.82
CA MET A 1 34.27 36.90 5.80
C MET A 1 34.33 36.23 7.17
N ILE A 2 35.26 36.59 8.07
CA ILE A 2 35.36 35.96 9.40
C ILE A 2 34.18 36.36 10.32
N THR A 3 33.81 37.65 10.33
CA THR A 3 32.75 38.20 11.20
C THR A 3 31.35 37.64 10.92
N CYS A 4 31.02 37.28 9.68
CA CYS A 4 29.72 36.70 9.34
C CYS A 4 29.58 35.24 9.77
N LEU A 5 30.70 34.52 9.93
CA LEU A 5 30.71 33.15 10.44
C LEU A 5 30.54 33.15 11.97
N GLU A 6 31.20 34.07 12.68
CA GLU A 6 30.98 34.27 14.13
C GLU A 6 29.52 34.62 14.41
N GLN A 7 28.93 35.56 13.68
CA GLN A 7 27.51 35.91 13.84
C GLN A 7 26.58 34.72 13.55
N ARG A 8 26.90 33.87 12.57
CA ARG A 8 26.13 32.64 12.30
C ARG A 8 26.22 31.65 13.44
N PHE A 9 27.42 31.44 13.99
CA PHE A 9 27.64 30.54 15.11
C PHE A 9 26.94 31.02 16.38
N CYS A 10 27.06 32.30 16.74
CA CYS A 10 26.38 32.86 17.91
C CYS A 10 24.84 32.79 17.80
N ASN A 11 24.29 32.96 16.60
CA ASN A 11 22.83 32.98 16.40
C ASN A 11 22.20 31.59 16.19
N ALA A 12 22.94 30.62 15.64
CA ALA A 12 22.41 29.30 15.25
C ALA A 12 23.06 28.13 15.99
N GLY A 13 24.16 28.36 16.72
CA GLY A 13 25.03 27.33 17.28
C GLY A 13 25.81 26.53 16.22
N SER A 14 25.78 26.96 14.95
CA SER A 14 26.39 26.25 13.84
C SER A 14 26.84 27.22 12.75
N VAL A 15 27.97 26.89 12.12
CA VAL A 15 28.52 27.62 10.97
C VAL A 15 27.87 27.15 9.66
N ALA A 16 27.18 26.00 9.67
CA ALA A 16 26.54 25.44 8.50
C ALA A 16 25.43 26.35 7.94
N ASP A 17 25.22 26.28 6.63
CA ASP A 17 24.11 26.97 5.98
C ASP A 17 22.78 26.49 6.57
N ARG A 18 21.96 27.45 7.01
CA ARG A 18 20.58 27.16 7.43
C ARG A 18 19.80 26.58 6.25
N LYS A 19 18.90 25.65 6.53
CA LYS A 19 17.93 25.18 5.53
C LYS A 19 17.21 26.38 4.94
N ARG A 20 17.34 26.56 3.63
CA ARG A 20 16.66 27.63 2.89
C ARG A 20 15.15 27.36 2.92
N SER A 21 14.36 28.41 3.09
CA SER A 21 12.89 28.32 3.16
C SER A 21 12.26 27.76 1.87
N GLY A 22 12.95 27.90 0.73
CA GLY A 22 12.55 27.30 -0.55
C GLY A 22 11.16 27.73 -1.02
N ARG A 23 10.72 27.18 -2.16
CA ARG A 23 9.35 27.39 -2.64
C ARG A 23 8.39 26.48 -1.87
N PRO A 24 7.29 27.01 -1.29
CA PRO A 24 6.31 26.18 -0.61
C PRO A 24 5.68 25.21 -1.63
N SER A 25 5.65 23.93 -1.26
CA SER A 25 5.07 22.91 -2.11
C SER A 25 3.55 22.95 -1.98
N ILE A 26 2.83 23.13 -3.09
CA ILE A 26 1.36 22.98 -3.19
C ILE A 26 0.88 21.65 -2.61
N VAL A 27 1.75 20.64 -2.64
CA VAL A 27 1.56 19.32 -2.03
C VAL A 27 1.25 19.42 -0.54
N ASN A 28 1.90 20.32 0.20
CA ASN A 28 1.78 20.40 1.66
C ASN A 28 0.48 21.08 2.12
N THR A 29 -0.15 21.92 1.29
CA THR A 29 -1.39 22.61 1.66
C THR A 29 -2.62 21.72 1.47
N LYS A 30 -2.58 20.80 0.50
CA LYS A 30 -3.72 19.94 0.11
C LYS A 30 -3.58 18.48 0.59
N VAL A 31 -2.70 18.21 1.55
CA VAL A 31 -2.42 16.84 2.03
C VAL A 31 -3.67 16.20 2.63
N VAL A 32 -4.40 16.95 3.45
CA VAL A 32 -5.59 16.47 4.17
C VAL A 32 -6.71 16.11 3.19
N ASP A 33 -6.93 16.95 2.18
CA ASP A 33 -7.93 16.70 1.14
C ASP A 33 -7.58 15.47 0.31
N VAL A 34 -6.29 15.28 0.00
CA VAL A 34 -5.77 14.09 -0.71
C VAL A 34 -5.99 12.82 0.12
N GLU A 35 -5.77 12.87 1.43
CA GLU A 35 -5.92 11.71 2.31
C GLU A 35 -7.39 11.28 2.43
N THR A 36 -8.29 12.23 2.70
CA THR A 36 -9.72 11.95 2.86
C THR A 36 -10.36 11.41 1.57
N THR A 37 -9.89 11.86 0.41
CA THR A 37 -10.37 11.36 -0.89
C THR A 37 -9.82 9.98 -1.21
N LEU A 38 -8.53 9.71 -0.94
CA LEU A 38 -7.93 8.38 -1.13
C LEU A 38 -8.54 7.31 -0.21
N GLN A 39 -8.91 7.68 1.02
CA GLN A 39 -9.62 6.77 1.93
C GLN A 39 -11.02 6.40 1.43
N LYS A 40 -11.72 7.33 0.75
CA LYS A 40 -13.06 7.08 0.19
C LYS A 40 -13.02 6.19 -1.05
N SER A 41 -12.07 6.42 -1.97
CA SER A 41 -11.99 5.67 -3.23
C SER A 41 -10.53 5.40 -3.65
N SER A 42 -9.98 4.30 -3.12
CA SER A 42 -8.60 3.89 -3.43
C SER A 42 -8.35 3.48 -4.89
N MET A 43 -9.40 3.24 -5.69
CA MET A 43 -9.28 2.76 -7.07
C MET A 43 -9.38 3.85 -8.14
N GLU A 44 -9.56 5.12 -7.77
CA GLU A 44 -9.66 6.18 -8.76
C GLU A 44 -8.34 6.47 -9.47
N LYS A 45 -8.43 6.76 -10.78
CA LYS A 45 -7.26 7.13 -11.58
C LYS A 45 -6.71 8.46 -11.09
N SER A 46 -5.39 8.56 -10.93
CA SER A 46 -4.69 9.77 -10.46
C SER A 46 -5.05 11.04 -11.22
N ARG A 47 -5.46 10.94 -12.50
CA ARG A 47 -5.91 12.08 -13.31
C ARG A 47 -7.29 12.61 -12.86
N LYS A 48 -8.26 11.74 -12.61
CA LYS A 48 -9.60 12.15 -12.13
C LYS A 48 -9.49 12.77 -10.74
N PHE A 49 -8.74 12.10 -9.88
CA PHE A 49 -8.37 12.55 -8.55
C PHE A 49 -7.75 13.96 -8.54
N ALA A 50 -6.78 14.21 -9.43
CA ALA A 50 -6.13 15.51 -9.51
C ALA A 50 -7.05 16.63 -10.00
N VAL A 51 -7.97 16.32 -10.92
CA VAL A 51 -9.00 17.28 -11.38
C VAL A 51 -9.94 17.63 -10.23
N GLN A 52 -10.43 16.65 -9.46
CA GLN A 52 -11.31 16.88 -8.30
C GLN A 52 -10.65 17.81 -7.27
N LEU A 53 -9.36 17.63 -7.01
CA LEU A 53 -8.63 18.40 -6.01
C LEU A 53 -8.01 19.69 -6.56
N GLY A 54 -8.18 19.98 -7.86
CA GLY A 54 -7.58 21.14 -8.53
C GLY A 54 -6.06 21.18 -8.38
N ILE A 55 -5.40 20.03 -8.60
CA ILE A 55 -3.94 19.88 -8.54
C ILE A 55 -3.44 19.36 -9.90
N SER A 56 -2.16 19.59 -10.21
CA SER A 56 -1.59 19.14 -11.49
C SER A 56 -1.58 17.60 -11.60
N PRO A 57 -2.17 17.00 -12.65
CA PRO A 57 -2.39 15.54 -12.70
C PRO A 57 -1.16 14.65 -12.70
N SER A 58 -0.05 15.11 -13.28
CA SER A 58 1.09 14.24 -13.58
C SER A 58 2.07 14.10 -12.42
N LEU A 59 2.31 15.17 -11.65
CA LEU A 59 3.47 15.21 -10.76
C LEU A 59 3.10 15.47 -9.31
N SER A 60 2.08 16.28 -9.04
CA SER A 60 1.75 16.67 -7.67
C SER A 60 0.89 15.62 -6.97
N ALA A 61 -0.19 15.14 -7.59
CA ALA A 61 -1.04 14.10 -7.01
C ALA A 61 -0.26 12.83 -6.64
N TRP A 62 0.58 12.31 -7.55
CA TRP A 62 1.39 11.12 -7.29
C TRP A 62 2.45 11.34 -6.21
N ARG A 63 3.13 12.50 -6.20
CA ARG A 63 4.08 12.86 -5.14
C ARG A 63 3.40 12.97 -3.77
N THR A 64 2.17 13.50 -3.73
CA THR A 64 1.41 13.66 -2.48
C THR A 64 1.00 12.29 -1.93
N ALA A 65 0.45 11.41 -2.79
CA ALA A 65 0.11 10.04 -2.41
C ALA A 65 1.33 9.27 -1.89
N ARG A 66 2.48 9.39 -2.56
CA ARG A 66 3.73 8.73 -2.12
C ARG A 66 4.24 9.27 -0.78
N LYS A 67 4.11 10.57 -0.51
CA LYS A 67 4.44 11.14 0.82
C LYS A 67 3.53 10.60 1.92
N LEU A 68 2.26 10.35 1.60
CA LEU A 68 1.29 9.75 2.51
C LEU A 68 1.39 8.21 2.60
N ASN A 69 2.44 7.61 2.02
CA ASN A 69 2.65 6.17 1.95
C ASN A 69 1.54 5.38 1.23
N PHE A 70 0.64 6.05 0.50
CA PHE A 70 -0.29 5.38 -0.39
C PHE A 70 0.48 4.89 -1.63
N ARG A 71 0.57 3.57 -1.75
CA ARG A 71 1.12 2.90 -2.93
C ARG A 71 -0.02 2.48 -3.85
N GLN A 72 0.25 2.49 -5.15
CA GLN A 72 -0.68 1.93 -6.11
C GLN A 72 -0.98 0.48 -5.75
N PHE A 73 -2.26 0.14 -5.72
CA PHE A 73 -2.69 -1.23 -5.48
C PHE A 73 -2.19 -2.13 -6.62
N LYS A 74 -1.63 -3.29 -6.30
CA LYS A 74 -1.29 -4.28 -7.32
C LYS A 74 -2.60 -4.89 -7.81
N MET A 75 -2.85 -4.81 -9.12
CA MET A 75 -4.01 -5.50 -9.69
C MET A 75 -3.83 -7.00 -9.48
N HIS A 76 -4.76 -7.61 -8.75
CA HIS A 76 -4.83 -9.05 -8.58
C HIS A 76 -5.90 -9.58 -9.52
N THR A 77 -5.54 -10.55 -10.36
CA THR A 77 -6.52 -11.33 -11.11
C THR A 77 -7.11 -12.36 -10.16
N VAL A 78 -8.42 -12.32 -9.96
CA VAL A 78 -9.14 -13.26 -9.11
C VAL A 78 -10.14 -13.99 -9.99
N HIS A 79 -10.29 -15.30 -9.80
CA HIS A 79 -11.38 -16.04 -10.44
C HIS A 79 -12.72 -15.55 -9.90
N GLU A 80 -13.67 -15.30 -10.79
CA GLU A 80 -15.02 -14.91 -10.43
C GLU A 80 -15.68 -16.02 -9.60
N MET A 81 -16.23 -15.66 -8.44
CA MET A 81 -17.01 -16.59 -7.62
C MET A 81 -18.46 -16.56 -8.08
N LYS A 82 -19.00 -17.71 -8.50
CA LYS A 82 -20.43 -17.83 -8.76
C LYS A 82 -21.18 -17.92 -7.43
N PRO A 83 -22.47 -17.53 -7.36
CA PRO A 83 -23.28 -17.63 -6.15
C PRO A 83 -23.21 -18.97 -5.40
N PRO A 84 -23.24 -20.15 -6.05
CA PRO A 84 -23.14 -21.44 -5.35
C PRO A 84 -21.73 -21.73 -4.81
N ASP A 85 -20.68 -21.05 -5.29
CA ASP A 85 -19.31 -21.32 -4.88
C ASP A 85 -19.03 -20.79 -3.48
N PHE A 86 -19.70 -19.70 -3.07
CA PHE A 86 -19.50 -19.12 -1.76
C PHE A 86 -19.80 -20.11 -0.63
N GLU A 87 -20.95 -20.77 -0.69
CA GLU A 87 -21.37 -21.74 0.33
C GLU A 87 -20.44 -22.96 0.34
N LYS A 88 -20.09 -23.49 -0.84
CA LYS A 88 -19.16 -24.62 -0.96
C LYS A 88 -17.79 -24.31 -0.34
N ARG A 89 -17.24 -23.13 -0.65
CA ARG A 89 -15.94 -22.69 -0.11
C ARG A 89 -16.02 -22.48 1.41
N LEU A 90 -17.10 -21.90 1.91
CA LEU A 90 -17.29 -21.67 3.34
C LEU A 90 -17.41 -22.99 4.11
N ASN A 91 -18.18 -23.96 3.58
CA ASN A 91 -18.29 -25.29 4.17
C ASN A 91 -16.95 -26.04 4.15
N PHE A 92 -16.21 -25.94 3.04
CA PHE A 92 -14.86 -26.48 2.95
C PHE A 92 -13.94 -25.87 4.01
N CYS A 93 -13.93 -24.54 4.17
CA CYS A 93 -13.10 -23.86 5.18
C CYS A 93 -13.45 -24.30 6.61
N LYS A 94 -14.74 -24.44 6.93
CA LYS A 94 -15.20 -24.93 8.24
C LYS A 94 -14.73 -26.35 8.50
N TRP A 95 -14.93 -27.25 7.53
CA TRP A 95 -14.47 -28.62 7.62
C TRP A 95 -12.95 -28.71 7.75
N PHE A 96 -12.21 -27.94 6.94
CA PHE A 96 -10.76 -27.92 6.93
C PHE A 96 -10.18 -27.47 8.27
N ARG A 97 -10.78 -26.44 8.88
CA ARG A 97 -10.41 -25.99 10.22
C ARG A 97 -10.61 -27.09 11.26
N LEU A 98 -11.79 -27.73 11.27
CA LEU A 98 -12.07 -28.83 12.20
C LEU A 98 -11.11 -30.02 12.00
N PHE A 99 -10.80 -30.32 10.74
CA PHE A 99 -9.82 -31.35 10.38
C PHE A 99 -8.44 -31.02 10.94
N LEU A 100 -7.96 -29.77 10.79
CA LEU A 100 -6.69 -29.31 11.34
C LEU A 100 -6.65 -29.39 12.87
N ASP A 101 -7.71 -28.93 13.52
CA ASP A 101 -7.80 -28.92 14.98
C ASP A 101 -7.79 -30.35 15.56
N THR A 102 -8.38 -31.32 14.84
CA THR A 102 -8.48 -32.71 15.28
C THR A 102 -7.22 -33.54 14.96
N ASN A 103 -6.63 -33.33 13.78
CA ASN A 103 -5.59 -34.20 13.23
C ASN A 103 -4.18 -33.59 13.23
N GLY A 104 -4.07 -32.27 13.38
CA GLY A 104 -2.82 -31.53 13.24
C GLY A 104 -2.35 -31.37 11.78
N ILE A 105 -1.51 -30.36 11.55
CA ILE A 105 -1.03 -29.95 10.22
C ILE A 105 -0.28 -31.08 9.49
N ARG A 106 0.40 -31.96 10.24
CA ARG A 106 1.23 -33.05 9.67
C ARG A 106 0.45 -34.11 8.90
N LYS A 107 -0.87 -34.22 9.08
CA LYS A 107 -1.70 -35.14 8.28
C LYS A 107 -2.18 -34.56 6.95
N LEU A 108 -1.93 -33.27 6.68
CA LEU A 108 -2.36 -32.63 5.43
C LEU A 108 -1.71 -33.28 4.20
N ASP A 109 -0.41 -33.53 4.28
CA ASP A 109 0.36 -34.06 3.14
C ASP A 109 -0.21 -35.41 2.68
N ASN A 110 -0.60 -36.27 3.62
CA ASN A 110 -1.17 -37.59 3.31
C ASN A 110 -2.59 -37.54 2.71
N VAL A 111 -3.37 -36.49 3.01
CA VAL A 111 -4.78 -36.40 2.61
C VAL A 111 -4.96 -35.57 1.34
N PHE A 112 -4.19 -34.51 1.17
CA PHE A 112 -4.31 -33.60 0.02
C PHE A 112 -3.31 -33.90 -1.09
N PHE A 113 -2.15 -34.45 -0.74
CA PHE A 113 -1.10 -34.80 -1.70
C PHE A 113 -0.70 -36.26 -1.52
N PRO A 114 -1.63 -37.22 -1.63
CA PRO A 114 -1.24 -38.62 -1.59
C PRO A 114 -0.22 -38.84 -2.71
N PHE A 115 0.94 -39.42 -2.35
CA PHE A 115 2.09 -39.64 -3.25
C PHE A 115 1.73 -40.34 -4.58
N SER A 116 0.57 -41.01 -4.65
CA SER A 116 0.02 -41.63 -5.86
C SER A 116 -0.51 -40.65 -6.91
N PHE A 117 -0.64 -39.35 -6.61
CA PHE A 117 -1.16 -38.36 -7.56
C PHE A 117 -0.10 -37.87 -8.58
N PHE A 118 1.18 -38.16 -8.34
CA PHE A 118 2.30 -37.76 -9.21
C PHE A 118 2.95 -38.91 -9.98
N THR A 119 2.48 -40.16 -9.80
CA THR A 119 2.95 -41.28 -10.62
C THR A 119 2.06 -41.43 -11.84
N ASP A 120 2.18 -40.49 -12.78
CA ASP A 120 1.90 -40.81 -14.19
C ASP A 120 3.17 -41.45 -14.77
N GLU A 121 2.95 -42.57 -15.46
CA GLU A 121 3.94 -43.43 -16.10
C GLU A 121 4.92 -42.66 -17.00
N ALA A 122 6.20 -43.00 -16.89
CA ALA A 122 7.26 -42.60 -17.83
C ALA A 122 7.41 -43.64 -18.95
#